data_AF-A0AAW2UX60-F1
#
_entry.id   AF-A0AAW2UX60-F1
#
_cell.length_a   1.000
_cell.length_b   1.000
_cell.length_c   1.000
_cell.angle_alpha   90.00
_cell.angle_beta   90.00
_cell.angle_gamma   90.00
#
_symmetry.space_group_name_H-M   'P 1'
#
loop_
_entity.id
_entity.type
_entity.pdbx_description
1 polymer ?
#
loop_
_entity_poly.entity_id
_entity_poly.type
_entity_poly.pdbx_seq_one_letter_code
_entity_poly.pdbx_strand_id
1 'polypeptide(L)'
;MVKSRAAEKYDLRSLEAVLCGGAPVANSVIERFKQRFPNISLLQAYGLTETTAGITRTIGLNESRVAGANGRLVSNCQAKIVDPLTGHNLPPLKPGELWIRGPMVMKGKMHSLPCLEG
;
A
#
# COMPACT_ATOMS: atom_id res chain seq x y z
N MET A 1 7.97 -15.57 7.08
CA MET A 1 6.79 -16.42 6.85
C MET A 1 7.00 -17.45 5.73
N VAL A 2 7.19 -17.06 4.46
CA VAL A 2 7.28 -18.03 3.34
C VAL A 2 8.49 -18.98 3.38
N LYS A 3 9.59 -18.61 4.03
CA LYS A 3 10.81 -19.45 4.14
C LYS A 3 10.77 -20.48 5.28
N SER A 4 9.94 -20.27 6.31
CA SER A 4 9.95 -21.11 7.52
C SER A 4 8.95 -22.25 7.40
N ARG A 5 9.29 -23.45 7.89
CA ARG A 5 8.35 -24.59 7.99
C ARG A 5 7.40 -24.49 9.20
N ALA A 6 7.55 -23.49 10.06
CA ALA A 6 6.73 -23.35 11.27
C ALA A 6 5.21 -23.33 10.98
N ALA A 7 4.80 -22.76 9.83
CA ALA A 7 3.40 -22.72 9.43
C ALA A 7 2.76 -24.09 9.15
N GLU A 8 3.56 -25.14 8.87
CA GLU A 8 3.05 -26.51 8.66
C GLU A 8 2.54 -27.17 9.94
N LYS A 9 2.90 -26.62 11.11
CA LYS A 9 2.49 -27.13 12.42
C LYS A 9 1.13 -26.59 12.88
N TYR A 10 0.55 -25.64 12.15
CA TYR A 10 -0.66 -24.93 12.55
C TYR A 10 -1.76 -25.11 11.50
N ASP A 11 -2.99 -25.23 11.97
CA ASP A 11 -4.17 -25.14 11.14
C ASP A 11 -4.48 -23.65 10.85
N LEU A 12 -4.43 -23.27 9.57
CA LEU A 12 -4.66 -21.89 9.11
C LEU A 12 -5.99 -21.73 8.37
N ARG A 13 -6.94 -22.67 8.52
CA ARG A 13 -8.24 -22.61 7.82
C ARG A 13 -9.07 -21.36 8.12
N SER A 14 -8.87 -20.72 9.27
CA SER A 14 -9.53 -19.47 9.65
C SER A 14 -8.81 -18.20 9.16
N LEU A 15 -7.60 -18.31 8.61
CA LEU A 15 -6.82 -17.16 8.17
C LEU A 15 -7.24 -16.75 6.75
N GLU A 16 -7.94 -15.62 6.64
CA GLU A 16 -8.47 -15.15 5.36
C GLU A 16 -7.52 -14.23 4.59
N ALA A 17 -6.75 -13.40 5.32
CA ALA A 17 -5.90 -12.39 4.72
C ALA A 17 -4.65 -12.08 5.56
N VAL A 18 -3.59 -11.70 4.85
CA VAL A 18 -2.36 -11.13 5.42
C VAL A 18 -2.11 -9.80 4.74
N LEU A 19 -1.98 -8.72 5.51
CA LEU A 19 -1.67 -7.40 4.98
C LEU A 19 -0.17 -7.12 5.10
N CYS A 20 0.44 -6.62 4.02
CA CYS A 20 1.80 -6.10 4.00
C CYS A 20 1.78 -4.64 3.56
N GLY A 21 2.57 -3.81 4.24
CA GLY A 21 2.75 -2.40 3.88
C GLY A 21 3.99 -1.81 4.57
N GLY A 22 4.29 -0.55 4.24
CA GLY A 22 5.43 0.20 4.80
C GLY A 22 6.77 -0.02 4.09
N ALA A 23 6.94 -1.11 3.35
CA ALA A 23 8.11 -1.34 2.50
C ALA A 23 7.76 -2.17 1.26
N PRO A 24 8.51 -2.03 0.15
CA PRO A 24 8.32 -2.86 -1.04
C PRO A 24 8.51 -4.35 -0.72
N VAL A 25 7.53 -5.17 -1.08
CA VAL A 25 7.62 -6.63 -0.99
C VAL A 25 8.10 -7.17 -2.34
N ALA A 26 9.17 -7.96 -2.34
CA ALA A 26 9.69 -8.55 -3.58
C ALA A 26 8.67 -9.50 -4.23
N ASN A 27 8.52 -9.44 -5.56
CA ASN A 27 7.60 -10.30 -6.32
C ASN A 27 7.82 -11.79 -6.03
N SER A 28 9.08 -12.23 -5.89
CA SER A 28 9.41 -13.62 -5.56
C SER A 28 8.91 -14.08 -4.18
N VAL A 29 8.66 -13.15 -3.25
CA VAL A 29 8.05 -13.44 -1.95
C VAL A 29 6.54 -13.56 -2.09
N ILE A 30 5.92 -12.68 -2.88
CA ILE A 30 4.49 -12.69 -3.19
C ILE A 30 4.10 -14.01 -3.89
N GLU A 31 4.86 -14.42 -4.90
CA GLU A 31 4.62 -15.67 -5.64
C GLU A 31 4.72 -16.91 -4.73
N ARG A 32 5.79 -16.99 -3.92
CA ARG A 32 5.96 -18.09 -2.95
C ARG A 32 4.84 -18.13 -1.91
N PHE A 33 4.34 -16.97 -1.48
CA PHE A 33 3.19 -16.91 -0.57
C PHE A 33 1.94 -17.47 -1.25
N LYS A 34 1.64 -17.05 -2.48
CA LYS A 34 0.48 -17.52 -3.26
C LYS A 34 0.51 -19.03 -3.50
N GLN A 35 1.68 -19.58 -3.80
CA GLN A 35 1.86 -21.03 -3.99
C GLN A 35 1.60 -21.81 -2.69
N ARG A 36 2.06 -21.29 -1.56
CA ARG A 36 1.95 -21.96 -0.26
C ARG A 36 0.57 -21.80 0.38
N PHE A 37 -0.09 -20.67 0.17
CA PHE A 37 -1.35 -20.30 0.81
C PHE A 37 -2.37 -19.79 -0.23
N PRO A 38 -2.87 -20.67 -1.13
CA PRO A 38 -3.67 -20.26 -2.29
C PRO A 38 -5.02 -19.61 -1.94
N ASN A 39 -5.54 -19.90 -0.74
CA ASN A 39 -6.82 -19.42 -0.24
C ASN A 39 -6.71 -18.17 0.64
N ILE A 40 -5.49 -17.71 0.94
CA ILE A 40 -5.25 -16.56 1.81
C ILE A 40 -4.89 -15.36 0.95
N SER A 41 -5.61 -14.25 1.16
CA SER A 41 -5.36 -13.02 0.40
C SER A 41 -4.10 -12.31 0.92
N LEU A 42 -3.06 -12.18 0.09
CA LEU A 42 -1.90 -11.35 0.43
C LEU A 42 -2.16 -9.91 0.02
N LEU A 43 -2.72 -9.13 0.94
CA LEU A 43 -3.06 -7.75 0.69
C LEU A 43 -1.81 -6.87 0.70
N GLN A 44 -1.68 -5.98 -0.27
CA GLN A 44 -0.63 -4.96 -0.33
C GLN A 44 -1.25 -3.61 0.01
N ALA A 45 -0.54 -2.81 0.79
CA ALA A 45 -0.89 -1.42 1.06
C ALA A 45 0.34 -0.52 0.94
N TYR A 46 0.14 0.64 0.33
CA TYR A 46 1.14 1.70 0.28
C TYR A 46 0.67 2.90 1.11
N GLY A 47 1.59 3.49 1.83
CA GLY A 47 1.42 4.68 2.66
C GLY A 47 2.77 5.15 3.18
N LEU A 48 2.79 6.38 3.69
CA LEU A 48 3.96 7.04 4.26
C LEU A 48 3.61 7.47 5.70
N THR A 49 4.62 7.78 6.49
CA THR A 49 4.40 8.38 7.82
C THR A 49 3.61 9.69 7.69
N GLU A 50 3.93 10.49 6.68
CA GLU A 50 3.29 11.75 6.34
C GLU A 50 1.82 11.60 5.88
N THR A 51 1.37 10.37 5.62
CA THR A 51 -0.03 10.07 5.28
C THR A 51 -0.78 9.35 6.40
N THR A 52 -0.24 9.36 7.63
CA THR A 52 -0.79 8.71 8.85
C THR A 52 -0.79 7.18 8.80
N ALA A 53 -1.24 6.59 7.69
CA ALA A 53 -1.34 5.15 7.44
C ALA A 53 -1.30 4.86 5.93
N GLY A 54 -1.81 3.69 5.53
CA GLY A 54 -1.97 3.31 4.12
C GLY A 54 -2.99 4.19 3.38
N ILE A 55 -2.58 4.73 2.23
CA ILE A 55 -3.42 5.51 1.31
C ILE A 55 -3.96 4.67 0.17
N THR A 56 -3.34 3.52 -0.12
CA THR A 56 -3.88 2.51 -1.02
C THR A 56 -3.85 1.15 -0.36
N ARG A 57 -4.81 0.30 -0.72
CA ARG A 57 -4.77 -1.13 -0.36
C ARG A 57 -5.48 -1.97 -1.41
N THR A 58 -5.01 -3.20 -1.60
CA THR A 58 -5.76 -4.21 -2.36
C THR A 58 -6.94 -4.71 -1.55
N ILE A 59 -8.05 -5.01 -2.22
CA ILE A 59 -9.28 -5.52 -1.59
C ILE A 59 -9.58 -6.93 -2.10
N GLY A 60 -9.58 -7.89 -1.17
CA GLY A 60 -9.93 -9.28 -1.45
C GLY A 60 -8.92 -10.03 -2.32
N LEU A 61 -9.28 -11.28 -2.65
CA LEU A 61 -8.38 -12.24 -3.29
C LEU A 61 -8.02 -11.84 -4.73
N ASN A 62 -8.97 -11.31 -5.50
CA ASN A 62 -8.74 -10.97 -6.91
C ASN A 62 -7.71 -9.84 -7.06
N GLU A 63 -7.81 -8.79 -6.26
CA GLU A 63 -6.84 -7.68 -6.33
C GLU A 63 -5.47 -8.09 -5.77
N SER A 64 -5.45 -8.93 -4.73
CA SER A 64 -4.19 -9.48 -4.19
C SER A 64 -3.40 -10.30 -5.22
N ARG A 65 -4.07 -10.77 -6.29
CA ARG A 65 -3.44 -11.56 -7.35
C ARG A 65 -2.73 -10.71 -8.39
N VAL A 66 -3.05 -9.42 -8.54
CA VAL A 66 -2.39 -8.52 -9.50
C VAL A 66 -0.97 -8.23 -9.04
N ALA A 67 0.01 -8.75 -9.77
CA ALA A 67 1.42 -8.60 -9.43
C ALA A 67 1.86 -7.12 -9.49
N GLY A 68 2.58 -6.66 -8.48
CA GLY A 68 3.11 -5.29 -8.39
C GLY A 68 2.08 -4.20 -8.07
N ALA A 69 0.79 -4.53 -7.94
CA ALA A 69 -0.24 -3.55 -7.59
C ALA A 69 -0.28 -3.28 -6.08
N ASN A 70 -0.42 -2.01 -5.71
CA ASN A 70 -0.67 -1.57 -4.31
C ASN A 70 -2.17 -1.35 -4.02
N GLY A 71 -3.03 -1.79 -4.95
CA GLY A 71 -4.47 -1.72 -4.85
C GLY A 71 -5.07 -0.35 -5.12
N ARG A 72 -6.20 -0.06 -4.46
CA ARG A 72 -7.03 1.12 -4.73
C ARG A 72 -6.86 2.17 -3.65
N LEU A 73 -7.11 3.41 -4.03
CA LEU A 73 -7.12 4.55 -3.13
C LEU A 73 -8.20 4.35 -2.04
N VAL A 74 -7.86 4.69 -0.80
CA VAL A 74 -8.81 4.68 0.31
C VAL A 74 -9.85 5.81 0.17
N SER A 75 -10.99 5.63 0.85
CA SER A 75 -12.08 6.61 0.80
C SER A 75 -11.64 8.02 1.21
N ASN A 76 -12.30 9.03 0.66
CA ASN A 76 -12.07 10.45 0.96
C ASN A 76 -10.65 10.95 0.65
N CYS A 77 -9.89 10.21 -0.16
CA CYS A 77 -8.60 10.64 -0.71
C CYS A 77 -8.71 10.87 -2.20
N GLN A 78 -7.83 11.74 -2.70
CA GLN A 78 -7.58 11.99 -4.11
C GLN A 78 -6.10 11.75 -4.39
N ALA A 79 -5.80 11.18 -5.55
CA ALA A 79 -4.43 10.99 -6.00
C ALA A 79 -4.32 11.27 -7.50
N LYS A 80 -3.15 11.71 -7.92
CA LYS A 80 -2.80 11.88 -9.33
C LYS A 80 -1.35 11.49 -9.57
N ILE A 81 -1.05 11.13 -10.82
CA ILE A 81 0.32 10.95 -11.29
C ILE A 81 0.73 12.22 -12.04
N VAL A 82 1.89 12.76 -11.70
CA VAL A 82 2.42 13.98 -12.33
C VAL A 82 3.82 13.74 -12.90
N ASP A 83 4.17 14.54 -13.89
CA ASP A 83 5.54 14.67 -14.35
C ASP A 83 6.34 15.47 -13.28
N PRO A 84 7.45 14.93 -12.75
CA PRO A 84 8.18 15.58 -11.65
C PRO A 84 8.95 16.84 -12.07
N LEU A 85 9.18 17.06 -13.37
CA LEU A 85 9.88 18.24 -13.88
C LEU A 85 8.92 19.39 -14.18
N THR A 86 7.72 19.07 -14.67
CA THR A 86 6.74 20.08 -15.11
C THR A 86 5.56 20.27 -14.14
N GLY A 87 5.31 19.31 -13.26
CA GLY A 87 4.15 19.28 -12.36
C GLY A 87 2.80 19.02 -13.06
N HIS A 88 2.82 18.77 -14.37
CA HIS A 88 1.61 18.50 -15.16
C HIS A 88 1.07 17.09 -14.91
N ASN A 89 -0.26 16.95 -15.03
CA ASN A 89 -0.93 15.66 -14.87
C ASN A 89 -0.55 14.72 -16.02
N LEU A 90 -0.24 13.47 -15.68
CA LEU A 90 0.01 12.41 -16.65
C LEU A 90 -1.26 11.55 -16.84
N PRO A 91 -1.50 11.03 -18.06
CA PRO A 91 -2.61 10.12 -18.32
C PRO A 91 -2.38 8.75 -17.65
N PRO A 92 -3.43 7.91 -17.54
CA PRO A 92 -3.29 6.55 -17.02
C PRO A 92 -2.18 5.75 -17.72
N LEU A 93 -1.55 4.84 -16.96
CA LEU A 93 -0.48 3.95 -17.43
C LEU A 93 0.84 4.65 -17.81
N LYS A 94 1.01 5.94 -17.48
CA LYS A 94 2.29 6.63 -17.57
C LYS A 94 2.98 6.69 -16.21
N PRO A 95 4.27 6.28 -16.10
CA PRO A 95 5.04 6.45 -14.87
C PRO A 95 5.28 7.93 -14.55
N GLY A 96 5.22 8.28 -13.27
CA GLY A 96 5.46 9.63 -12.77
C GLY A 96 5.43 9.67 -11.25
N GLU A 97 5.43 10.87 -10.68
CA GLU A 97 5.34 11.08 -9.23
C GLU A 97 3.88 11.00 -8.74
N LEU A 98 3.66 10.30 -7.63
CA LEU A 98 2.34 10.15 -7.01
C LEU A 98 2.08 11.32 -6.04
N TRP A 99 1.10 12.16 -6.35
CA TRP A 99 0.63 13.22 -5.45
C TRP A 99 -0.71 12.85 -4.82
N ILE A 100 -0.85 13.13 -3.53
CA ILE A 100 -2.00 12.69 -2.72
C ILE A 100 -2.57 13.89 -1.95
N ARG A 101 -3.91 13.94 -1.87
CA ARG A 101 -4.67 14.90 -1.05
C ARG A 101 -5.75 14.16 -0.28
N GLY A 102 -5.87 14.44 1.01
CA GLY A 102 -6.91 13.85 1.85
C GLY A 102 -6.76 14.22 3.33
N PRO A 103 -7.73 13.84 4.17
CA PRO A 103 -7.74 14.18 5.61
C PRO A 103 -6.62 13.49 6.39
N MET A 104 -6.03 12.42 5.84
CA MET A 104 -4.94 11.66 6.45
C MET A 104 -3.55 12.21 6.15
N VAL A 105 -3.43 13.23 5.30
CA VAL A 105 -2.15 13.93 5.06
C VAL A 105 -1.79 14.77 6.29
N MET A 106 -0.57 14.60 6.79
CA MET A 106 -0.02 15.32 7.93
C MET A 106 -0.04 16.83 7.69
N LYS A 107 -0.29 17.60 8.76
CA LYS A 107 -0.33 19.08 8.72
C LYS A 107 1.03 19.76 8.51
N GLY A 108 2.12 19.00 8.35
CA GLY A 108 3.50 19.51 8.26
C GLY A 108 4.33 19.20 9.51
N LYS A 109 5.65 19.44 9.45
CA LYS A 109 6.56 19.18 10.58
C LYS A 109 6.24 20.10 11.76
N MET A 110 6.34 19.55 12.97
CA MET A 110 6.03 20.23 14.25
C MET A 110 6.75 21.58 14.43
N HIS A 111 7.88 21.81 13.76
CA HIS A 111 8.67 23.06 13.86
C HIS A 111 8.52 24.02 12.67
N SER A 112 7.79 23.63 11.61
CA SER A 112 7.63 24.46 10.40
C SER A 112 6.26 25.14 10.30
N LEU A 113 5.42 24.99 11.33
CA LEU A 113 4.19 25.75 11.45
C LEU A 113 4.51 27.01 12.25
N PRO A 114 4.19 28.23 11.75
CA PRO A 114 4.26 29.41 12.60
C PRO A 114 3.38 29.14 13.82
N CYS A 115 3.93 29.36 15.01
CA CYS A 115 3.17 29.33 16.25
C CYS A 115 1.95 30.23 16.04
N LEU A 116 0.76 29.64 16.03
CA LEU A 116 -0.47 30.41 16.14
C LEU A 116 -0.48 30.95 17.57
N GLU A 117 0.06 32.15 17.75
CA GLU A 117 -0.15 32.89 18.99
C GLU A 117 -1.63 33.27 19.03
N GLY A 118 -2.27 32.88 20.13
CA GLY A 118 -3.69 33.15 20.42
C GLY A 118 -3.91 34.53 20.99
#